data_AF-A0A353ZR92-F1
#
_entry.id   AF-A0A353ZR92-F1
#
_cell.length_a   1.000
_cell.length_b   1.000
_cell.length_c   1.000
_cell.angle_alpha   90.00
_cell.angle_beta   90.00
_cell.angle_gamma   90.00
#
_symmetry.space_group_name_H-M   'P 1'
#
loop_
_entity.id
_entity.type
_entity.pdbx_description
1 polymer ?
#
loop_
_entity_poly.entity_id
_entity_poly.type
_entity_poly.pdbx_seq_one_letter_code
_entity_poly.pdbx_strand_id
1 'polypeptide(L)'
;ELGGLSKATAGVILRELVNLEAQGLEKFFGEPEFDTAELLRTAPDGRGVITCLELPTLQTKPMLFSTFLMWLLADLFEDLPEAGDLDKPKLVFFLDEAHLLFNGASKAFLDAITTTVRLIRSKGVGIFFVTQTPKDVPADILGQLANRIQHALRAFTPEDAKALKA
;
A
#
# COMPACT_ATOMS: atom_id res chain seq x y z
N GLU A 1 -13.99 -32.14 -1.92
CA GLU A 1 -12.95 -31.74 -0.96
C GLU A 1 -12.17 -30.60 -1.59
N LEU A 2 -12.09 -29.43 -0.94
CA LEU A 2 -11.18 -28.37 -1.36
C LEU A 2 -9.76 -28.91 -1.16
N GLY A 3 -9.10 -29.27 -2.26
CA GLY A 3 -7.86 -30.03 -2.27
C GLY A 3 -6.78 -29.45 -1.36
N GLY A 4 -6.28 -30.27 -0.45
CA GLY A 4 -5.04 -30.03 0.30
C GLY A 4 -5.15 -29.17 1.57
N LEU A 5 -6.29 -28.57 1.88
CA LEU A 5 -6.42 -27.77 3.11
C LEU A 5 -6.87 -28.62 4.31
N SER A 6 -6.07 -28.63 5.38
CA SER A 6 -6.49 -29.26 6.64
C SER A 6 -7.69 -28.51 7.23
N LYS A 7 -8.60 -29.21 7.94
CA LYS A 7 -9.73 -28.56 8.65
C LYS A 7 -9.25 -27.48 9.63
N ALA A 8 -8.08 -27.65 10.23
CA ALA A 8 -7.46 -26.67 11.12
C ALA A 8 -7.06 -25.39 10.36
N THR A 9 -6.45 -25.53 9.18
CA THR A 9 -6.10 -24.40 8.31
C THR A 9 -7.34 -23.66 7.82
N ALA A 10 -8.38 -24.39 7.41
CA ALA A 10 -9.65 -23.80 6.98
C ALA A 10 -10.31 -23.02 8.13
N GLY A 11 -10.26 -23.54 9.36
CA GLY A 11 -10.78 -22.84 10.55
C GLY A 11 -9.98 -21.58 10.93
N VAL A 12 -8.67 -21.54 10.65
CA VAL A 12 -7.86 -20.32 10.80
C VAL A 12 -8.28 -19.28 9.76
N ILE A 13 -8.35 -19.65 8.49
CA ILE A 13 -8.75 -18.74 7.40
C ILE A 13 -10.16 -18.17 7.65
N LEU A 14 -11.11 -19.02 8.05
CA LEU A 14 -12.47 -18.57 8.36
C LEU A 14 -12.50 -17.54 9.49
N ARG A 15 -11.69 -17.72 10.54
CA ARG A 15 -11.60 -16.72 11.63
C ARG A 15 -11.00 -15.39 11.16
N GLU A 16 -9.98 -15.43 10.32
CA GLU A 16 -9.42 -14.21 9.73
C GLU A 16 -10.44 -13.49 8.83
N LEU A 17 -11.22 -14.23 8.05
CA LEU A 17 -12.33 -13.68 7.26
C LEU A 17 -13.40 -13.04 8.16
N VAL A 18 -13.85 -13.73 9.21
CA VAL A 18 -14.82 -13.17 10.17
C VAL A 18 -14.26 -11.92 10.88
N ASN A 19 -12.97 -11.90 11.24
CA ASN A 19 -12.33 -10.73 11.84
C ASN A 19 -12.28 -9.53 10.87
N LEU A 20 -12.12 -9.79 9.58
CA LEU A 20 -12.17 -8.76 8.53
C LEU A 20 -13.61 -8.29 8.28
N GLU A 21 -14.58 -9.19 8.21
CA GLU A 21 -16.01 -8.87 8.11
C GLU A 21 -16.48 -8.00 9.28
N ALA A 22 -16.05 -8.32 10.51
CA ALA A 22 -16.33 -7.51 11.69
C ALA A 22 -15.75 -6.08 11.60
N GLN A 23 -14.68 -5.89 10.82
CA GLN A 23 -14.12 -4.58 10.49
C GLN A 23 -14.87 -3.89 9.34
N GLY A 24 -15.92 -4.49 8.78
CA GLY A 24 -16.75 -3.89 7.74
C GLY A 24 -16.28 -4.15 6.30
N LEU A 25 -15.57 -5.25 6.08
CA LEU A 25 -15.11 -5.72 4.76
C LEU A 25 -16.23 -5.69 3.71
N GLU A 26 -17.43 -6.18 4.05
CA GLU A 26 -18.57 -6.28 3.11
C GLU A 26 -18.99 -4.94 2.50
N LYS A 27 -18.91 -3.84 3.26
CA LYS A 27 -19.27 -2.51 2.74
C LYS A 27 -18.20 -1.94 1.82
N PHE A 28 -16.99 -2.46 1.92
CA PHE A 28 -15.80 -1.88 1.33
C PHE A 28 -15.36 -2.67 0.08
N PHE A 29 -15.60 -3.98 0.05
CA PHE A 29 -15.45 -4.87 -1.12
C PHE A 29 -16.81 -5.35 -1.64
N GLY A 30 -17.86 -4.56 -1.42
CA GLY A 30 -19.22 -4.87 -1.90
C GLY A 30 -19.39 -4.57 -3.38
N GLU A 31 -20.52 -4.97 -3.95
CA GLU A 31 -20.87 -4.65 -5.33
C GLU A 31 -21.57 -3.27 -5.42
N PRO A 32 -21.27 -2.43 -6.44
CA PRO A 32 -20.27 -2.66 -7.49
C PRO A 32 -18.83 -2.52 -6.96
N GLU A 33 -17.95 -3.39 -7.44
CA GLU A 33 -16.53 -3.35 -7.11
C GLU A 33 -15.89 -2.04 -7.56
N PHE A 34 -14.85 -1.62 -6.84
CA PHE A 34 -14.06 -0.45 -7.19
C PHE A 34 -13.23 -0.72 -8.46
N ASP A 35 -13.55 -0.05 -9.57
CA ASP A 35 -12.75 -0.15 -10.80
C ASP A 35 -11.47 0.67 -10.68
N THR A 36 -10.33 -0.02 -10.64
CA THR A 36 -9.01 0.60 -10.48
C THR A 36 -8.60 1.43 -11.70
N ALA A 37 -9.17 1.17 -12.88
CA ALA A 37 -8.97 1.97 -14.09
C ALA A 37 -9.51 3.41 -13.90
N GLU A 38 -10.45 3.63 -12.98
CA GLU A 38 -10.91 4.98 -12.65
C GLU A 38 -9.80 5.88 -12.08
N LEU A 39 -8.72 5.31 -11.53
CA LEU A 39 -7.57 6.07 -11.04
C LEU A 39 -6.70 6.62 -12.17
N LEU A 40 -6.82 6.07 -13.39
CA LEU A 40 -6.01 6.44 -14.56
C LEU A 40 -6.63 7.55 -15.40
N ARG A 41 -7.79 8.07 -14.98
CA ARG A 41 -8.52 9.09 -15.72
C ARG A 41 -7.73 10.39 -15.80
N THR A 42 -7.93 11.07 -16.93
CA THR A 42 -7.46 12.44 -17.15
C THR A 42 -8.66 13.38 -17.26
N ALA A 43 -8.47 14.64 -16.89
CA ALA A 43 -9.46 15.68 -17.11
C ALA A 43 -9.66 15.94 -18.62
N PRO A 44 -10.77 16.54 -19.05
CA PRO A 44 -11.03 16.82 -20.48
C PRO A 44 -9.96 17.66 -21.18
N ASP A 45 -9.17 18.41 -20.42
CA ASP A 45 -8.05 19.22 -20.91
C ASP A 45 -6.69 18.47 -20.93
N GLY A 46 -6.71 17.17 -20.64
CA GLY A 46 -5.54 16.28 -20.65
C GLY A 46 -4.69 16.32 -19.38
N ARG A 47 -5.06 17.08 -18.35
CA ARG A 47 -4.35 17.08 -17.06
C ARG A 47 -4.66 15.81 -16.26
N GLY A 48 -3.70 15.37 -15.45
CA GLY A 48 -3.93 14.31 -14.47
C GLY A 48 -4.94 14.74 -13.40
N VAL A 49 -5.68 13.77 -12.86
CA VAL A 49 -6.65 13.99 -11.78
C VAL A 49 -5.98 13.69 -10.45
N ILE A 50 -6.23 14.52 -9.44
CA ILE A 50 -5.85 14.22 -8.05
C ILE A 50 -7.07 13.58 -7.38
N THR A 51 -6.93 12.30 -7.02
CA THR A 51 -7.94 11.57 -6.26
C THR A 51 -7.53 11.54 -4.80
N CYS A 52 -8.38 12.05 -3.92
CA CYS A 52 -8.22 11.92 -2.47
C CYS A 52 -9.12 10.78 -1.98
N LEU A 53 -8.51 9.66 -1.63
CA LEU A 53 -9.22 8.56 -1.00
C LEU A 53 -9.20 8.75 0.52
N GLU A 54 -10.34 9.15 1.08
CA GLU A 54 -10.48 9.32 2.53
C GLU A 54 -10.93 8.02 3.19
N LEU A 55 -10.18 7.58 4.20
CA LEU A 55 -10.51 6.41 5.01
C LEU A 55 -10.72 6.85 6.47
N PRO A 56 -11.92 7.34 6.83
CA PRO A 56 -12.16 8.02 8.11
C PRO A 56 -11.99 7.12 9.34
N THR A 57 -11.91 5.80 9.18
CA THR A 57 -11.67 4.84 10.27
C THR A 57 -10.34 4.09 10.13
N LEU A 58 -9.38 4.65 9.38
CA LEU A 58 -8.11 4.02 9.09
C LEU A 58 -7.33 3.60 10.35
N GLN A 59 -7.23 4.51 11.33
CA GLN A 59 -6.51 4.26 12.58
C GLN A 59 -7.13 3.13 13.42
N THR A 60 -8.44 2.88 13.28
CA THR A 60 -9.14 1.83 14.04
C THR A 60 -9.18 0.49 13.30
N LYS A 61 -8.80 0.46 12.01
CA LYS A 61 -8.88 -0.73 11.14
C LYS A 61 -7.65 -0.87 10.21
N PRO A 62 -6.43 -0.95 10.76
CA PRO A 62 -5.20 -1.00 9.97
C PRO A 62 -5.13 -2.23 9.05
N MET A 63 -5.67 -3.37 9.48
CA MET A 63 -5.71 -4.61 8.69
C MET A 63 -6.61 -4.50 7.45
N LEU A 64 -7.76 -3.83 7.57
CA LEU A 64 -8.65 -3.60 6.43
C LEU A 64 -7.97 -2.72 5.37
N PHE A 65 -7.29 -1.67 5.82
CA PHE A 65 -6.54 -0.78 4.92
C PHE A 65 -5.39 -1.47 4.23
N SER A 66 -4.58 -2.21 4.98
CA SER A 66 -3.41 -2.89 4.43
C SER A 66 -3.84 -3.96 3.42
N THR A 67 -4.95 -4.65 3.69
CA THR A 67 -5.59 -5.60 2.77
C THR A 67 -6.09 -4.91 1.50
N PHE A 68 -6.81 -3.79 1.63
CA PHE A 68 -7.28 -3.02 0.48
C PHE A 68 -6.16 -2.50 -0.39
N LEU A 69 -5.15 -1.86 0.22
CA LEU A 69 -4.05 -1.32 -0.55
C LEU A 69 -3.31 -2.42 -1.31
N MET A 70 -3.13 -3.58 -0.68
CA MET A 70 -2.51 -4.73 -1.35
C MET A 70 -3.35 -5.27 -2.50
N TRP A 71 -4.66 -5.39 -2.30
CA TRP A 71 -5.58 -5.75 -3.39
C TRP A 71 -5.49 -4.72 -4.52
N LEU A 72 -5.56 -3.43 -4.23
CA LEU A 72 -5.51 -2.35 -5.22
C LEU A 72 -4.23 -2.37 -6.05
N LEU A 73 -3.08 -2.55 -5.39
CA LEU A 73 -1.79 -2.61 -6.08
C LEU A 73 -1.62 -3.90 -6.87
N ALA A 74 -2.15 -5.03 -6.39
CA ALA A 74 -2.14 -6.29 -7.12
C ALA A 74 -3.01 -6.23 -8.37
N ASP A 75 -4.23 -5.72 -8.24
CA ASP A 75 -5.19 -5.53 -9.33
C ASP A 75 -4.62 -4.63 -10.43
N LEU A 76 -4.06 -3.47 -10.05
CA LEU A 76 -3.35 -2.60 -10.98
C LEU A 76 -2.14 -3.28 -11.64
N PHE A 77 -1.43 -4.16 -10.92
CA PHE A 77 -0.29 -4.88 -11.50
C PHE A 77 -0.74 -5.92 -12.54
N GLU A 78 -1.87 -6.59 -12.30
CA GLU A 78 -2.44 -7.57 -13.23
C GLU A 78 -2.98 -6.88 -14.49
N ASP A 79 -3.68 -5.76 -14.34
CA ASP A 79 -4.37 -5.10 -15.46
C ASP A 79 -3.48 -4.16 -16.28
N LEU A 80 -2.51 -3.48 -15.65
CA LEU A 80 -1.70 -2.51 -16.37
C LEU A 80 -0.72 -3.21 -17.34
N PRO A 81 -0.62 -2.73 -18.60
CA PRO A 81 0.44 -3.17 -19.50
C PRO A 81 1.79 -2.62 -19.05
N GLU A 82 2.86 -3.36 -19.36
CA GLU A 82 4.23 -2.86 -19.21
C GLU A 82 4.37 -1.48 -19.87
N ALA A 83 4.96 -0.53 -19.14
CA ALA A 83 5.04 0.86 -19.56
C ALA A 83 6.40 1.22 -20.18
N GLY A 84 7.44 0.40 -19.95
CA GLY A 84 8.80 0.73 -20.36
C GLY A 84 9.35 1.95 -19.61
N ASP A 85 10.16 2.75 -20.29
CA ASP A 85 10.74 3.99 -19.74
C ASP A 85 9.91 5.20 -20.20
N LEU A 86 9.07 5.72 -19.30
CA LEU A 86 8.21 6.87 -19.57
C LEU A 86 8.77 8.14 -18.95
N ASP A 87 8.67 9.27 -19.65
CA ASP A 87 9.05 10.59 -19.13
C ASP A 87 8.27 10.99 -17.86
N LYS A 88 7.06 10.43 -17.69
CA LYS A 88 6.17 10.67 -16.56
C LYS A 88 5.39 9.40 -16.21
N PRO A 89 5.14 9.14 -14.91
CA PRO A 89 4.36 7.99 -14.47
C PRO A 89 2.91 8.10 -14.96
N LYS A 90 2.27 6.94 -15.18
CA LYS A 90 0.83 6.84 -15.47
C LYS A 90 -0.02 7.15 -14.24
N LEU A 91 0.47 6.77 -13.06
CA LEU A 91 -0.21 6.95 -11.77
C LEU A 91 0.82 7.11 -10.66
N VAL A 92 0.50 7.89 -9.64
CA VAL A 92 1.33 8.04 -8.44
C VAL A 92 0.46 7.93 -7.20
N PHE A 93 0.81 7.00 -6.31
CA PHE A 93 0.22 6.88 -4.99
C PHE A 93 1.04 7.65 -3.95
N PHE A 94 0.34 8.43 -3.13
CA PHE A 94 0.87 8.98 -1.90
C PHE A 94 0.18 8.27 -0.74
N LEU A 95 0.94 7.43 -0.05
CA LEU A 95 0.47 6.66 1.09
C LEU A 95 0.82 7.43 2.35
N ASP A 96 -0.15 8.20 2.84
CA ASP A 96 -0.03 8.91 4.11
C ASP A 96 -0.12 7.93 5.28
N GLU A 97 0.59 8.25 6.36
CA GLU A 97 0.77 7.38 7.52
C GLU A 97 1.18 5.95 7.14
N ALA A 98 2.14 5.84 6.23
CA ALA A 98 2.65 4.56 5.71
C ALA A 98 3.04 3.55 6.81
N HIS A 99 3.40 4.04 7.99
CA HIS A 99 3.70 3.24 9.18
C HIS A 99 2.57 2.25 9.54
N LEU A 100 1.31 2.58 9.23
CA LEU A 100 0.14 1.73 9.47
C LEU A 100 0.14 0.46 8.60
N LEU A 101 0.83 0.45 7.46
CA LEU A 101 1.00 -0.73 6.62
C LEU A 101 2.00 -1.73 7.23
N PHE A 102 2.93 -1.24 8.04
CA PHE A 102 4.07 -2.04 8.49
C PHE A 102 3.97 -2.45 9.96
N ASN A 103 3.24 -1.68 10.77
CA ASN A 103 3.11 -1.96 12.19
C ASN A 103 2.38 -3.28 12.45
N GLY A 104 3.05 -4.23 13.10
CA GLY A 104 2.50 -5.56 13.38
C GLY A 104 2.32 -6.44 12.13
N ALA A 105 2.83 -6.02 10.97
CA ALA A 105 2.75 -6.79 9.75
C ALA A 105 3.53 -8.11 9.86
N SER A 106 2.96 -9.19 9.31
CA SER A 106 3.68 -10.46 9.21
C SER A 106 4.83 -10.36 8.21
N LYS A 107 5.86 -11.19 8.38
CA LYS A 107 6.98 -11.25 7.44
C LYS A 107 6.50 -11.49 5.99
N ALA A 108 5.56 -12.40 5.81
CA ALA A 108 4.98 -12.68 4.49
C ALA A 108 4.31 -11.45 3.87
N PHE A 109 3.66 -10.62 4.68
CA PHE A 109 3.05 -9.38 4.21
C PHE A 109 4.09 -8.34 3.80
N LEU A 110 5.16 -8.18 4.59
CA LEU A 110 6.28 -7.29 4.24
C LEU A 110 6.96 -7.72 2.93
N ASP A 111 7.17 -9.02 2.74
CA ASP A 111 7.75 -9.59 1.52
C ASP A 111 6.84 -9.33 0.29
N ALA A 112 5.52 -9.47 0.48
CA ALA A 112 4.52 -9.19 -0.56
C ALA A 112 4.49 -7.71 -0.95
N ILE A 113 4.45 -6.78 0.02
CA ILE A 113 4.56 -5.33 -0.27
C ILE A 113 5.85 -5.03 -1.01
N THR A 114 6.99 -5.50 -0.50
CA THR A 114 8.30 -5.22 -1.10
C THR A 114 8.35 -5.66 -2.56
N THR A 115 7.81 -6.84 -2.85
CA THR A 115 7.71 -7.36 -4.22
C THR A 115 6.78 -6.51 -5.08
N THR A 116 5.61 -6.14 -4.55
CA THR A 116 4.60 -5.35 -5.28
C THR A 116 5.12 -3.96 -5.62
N VAL A 117 5.74 -3.26 -4.66
CA VAL A 117 6.37 -1.94 -4.86
C VAL A 117 7.45 -2.00 -5.94
N ARG A 118 8.24 -3.07 -5.98
CA ARG A 118 9.26 -3.27 -7.00
C ARG A 118 8.64 -3.48 -8.39
N LEU A 119 7.62 -4.33 -8.49
CA LEU A 119 7.03 -4.75 -9.76
C LEU A 119 6.16 -3.67 -10.39
N ILE A 120 5.33 -2.97 -9.62
CA ILE A 120 4.41 -1.97 -10.16
C ILE A 120 5.12 -0.81 -10.86
N ARG A 121 6.39 -0.57 -10.53
CA ARG A 121 7.22 0.43 -11.20
C ARG A 121 7.33 0.18 -12.70
N SER A 122 7.43 -1.08 -13.15
CA SER A 122 7.52 -1.39 -14.60
C SER A 122 6.22 -1.10 -15.35
N LYS A 123 5.10 -1.02 -14.62
CA LYS A 123 3.78 -0.61 -15.12
C LYS A 123 3.61 0.92 -15.22
N GLY A 124 4.63 1.68 -14.80
CA GLY A 124 4.60 3.14 -14.80
C GLY A 124 3.85 3.73 -13.60
N VAL A 125 3.73 2.99 -12.50
CA VAL A 125 3.13 3.47 -11.25
C VAL A 125 4.23 3.84 -10.25
N GLY A 126 4.15 5.05 -9.71
CA GLY A 126 5.01 5.51 -8.61
C GLY A 126 4.34 5.33 -7.25
N ILE A 127 5.11 4.98 -6.23
CA ILE A 127 4.65 4.92 -4.83
C ILE A 127 5.53 5.83 -3.98
N PHE A 128 4.90 6.73 -3.23
CA PHE A 128 5.51 7.54 -2.18
C PHE A 128 4.95 7.12 -0.84
N PHE A 129 5.82 6.65 0.05
CA PHE A 129 5.49 6.47 1.46
C PHE A 129 5.72 7.78 2.20
N VAL A 130 4.67 8.33 2.76
CA VAL A 130 4.73 9.55 3.57
C VAL A 130 4.65 9.14 5.04
N THR A 131 5.66 9.51 5.80
CA THR A 131 5.78 9.17 7.21
C THR A 131 6.48 10.27 7.99
N GLN A 132 6.28 10.28 9.31
CA GLN A 132 6.91 11.23 10.24
C GLN A 132 8.38 10.87 10.48
N THR A 133 8.72 9.58 10.52
CA THR A 133 10.11 9.13 10.67
C THR A 133 10.46 8.00 9.68
N PRO A 134 11.66 8.02 9.07
CA PRO A 134 12.10 6.93 8.20
C PRO A 134 12.12 5.56 8.88
N LYS A 135 12.22 5.52 10.22
CA LYS A 135 12.20 4.26 11.00
C LYS A 135 10.89 3.49 10.86
N ASP A 136 9.83 4.15 10.44
CA ASP A 136 8.51 3.54 10.28
C ASP A 136 8.40 2.68 9.02
N VAL A 137 9.35 2.82 8.07
CA VAL A 137 9.38 2.04 6.84
C VAL A 137 10.47 0.97 6.96
N PRO A 138 10.14 -0.31 6.70
CA PRO A 138 11.13 -1.40 6.69
C PRO A 138 12.32 -1.12 5.78
N ALA A 139 13.52 -1.50 6.21
CA ALA A 139 14.77 -1.24 5.49
C ALA A 139 14.77 -1.81 4.06
N ASP A 140 14.19 -3.01 3.87
CA ASP A 140 14.11 -3.65 2.55
C ASP A 140 13.24 -2.85 1.58
N ILE A 141 12.17 -2.22 2.07
CA ILE A 141 11.28 -1.34 1.30
C ILE A 141 11.96 -0.01 1.04
N LEU A 142 12.57 0.61 2.06
CA LEU A 142 13.36 1.83 1.91
C LEU A 142 14.45 1.67 0.84
N GLY A 143 15.10 0.51 0.80
CA GLY A 143 16.11 0.17 -0.20
C GLY A 143 15.57 0.08 -1.64
N GLN A 144 14.26 -0.07 -1.84
CA GLN A 144 13.64 -0.01 -3.17
C GLN A 144 13.30 1.42 -3.62
N LEU A 145 13.29 2.39 -2.71
CA LEU A 145 12.89 3.76 -3.01
C LEU A 145 14.06 4.54 -3.60
N ALA A 146 13.92 4.97 -4.85
CA ALA A 146 14.95 5.74 -5.54
C ALA A 146 15.08 7.19 -5.06
N ASN A 147 13.97 7.76 -4.55
CA ASN A 147 13.89 9.16 -4.15
C ASN A 147 13.56 9.27 -2.66
N ARG A 148 14.24 10.19 -1.96
CA ARG A 148 13.95 10.55 -0.57
C ARG A 148 13.79 12.06 -0.47
N ILE A 149 12.62 12.49 -0.02
CA ILE A 149 12.34 13.90 0.30
C ILE A 149 12.23 13.98 1.82
N GLN A 150 13.13 14.74 2.43
CA GLN A 150 13.17 14.89 3.87
C GLN A 150 12.94 16.36 4.24
N HIS A 151 11.80 16.63 4.86
CA HIS A 151 11.53 17.93 5.46
C HIS A 151 12.36 18.07 6.74
N ALA A 152 12.52 19.30 7.25
CA ALA A 152 13.41 19.58 8.38
C ALA A 152 13.08 18.70 9.62
N LEU A 153 13.89 17.67 9.86
CA LEU A 153 13.81 16.88 11.08
C LEU A 153 14.45 17.71 12.19
N ARG A 154 13.64 18.12 13.16
CA ARG A 154 14.15 18.72 14.39
C ARG A 154 14.59 17.58 15.30
N ALA A 155 15.90 17.42 15.46
CA ALA A 155 16.44 16.46 16.42
C ALA A 155 16.18 16.98 17.84
N PHE A 156 15.18 16.41 18.52
CA PHE A 156 14.92 16.71 19.92
C PHE A 156 15.63 15.70 20.84
N THR A 157 15.98 14.52 20.31
CA THR A 157 16.72 13.47 21.04
C THR A 157 18.03 13.07 20.34
N PRO A 158 19.01 12.48 21.08
CA PRO A 158 20.22 11.91 20.50
C PRO A 158 19.95 10.80 19.47
N GLU A 159 18.84 10.06 19.63
CA GLU A 159 18.42 9.00 18.72
C GLU A 159 17.90 9.56 17.40
N ASP A 160 17.22 10.70 17.42
CA ASP A 160 16.80 11.43 16.21
C ASP A 160 18.02 11.90 15.41
N ALA A 161 19.02 12.45 16.11
CA ALA A 161 20.26 12.93 15.49
C ALA A 161 21.07 11.80 14.83
N LYS A 162 21.01 10.58 15.36
CA LYS A 162 21.69 9.41 14.78
C LYS A 162 20.94 8.88 13.55
N ALA A 163 19.61 8.86 13.60
CA ALA A 163 18.76 8.45 12.47
C ALA A 163 18.83 9.42 11.29
N LEU A 164 19.09 10.70 11.58
CA LEU A 164 19.28 11.77 10.61
C LEU A 164 20.55 11.62 9.73
N LYS A 165 21.57 10.92 10.24
CA LYS A 165 22.86 10.74 9.57
C LYS A 165 22.95 9.46 8.73
N ALA A 166 21.89 8.64 8.75
CA ALA A 166 21.81 7.33 8.10
C ALA A 166 20.93 7.34 6.83
#